data_AF-A0A535M2X7-F1
#
_entry.id   AF-A0A535M2X7-F1
#
_cell.length_a   1.000
_cell.length_b   1.000
_cell.length_c   1.000
_cell.angle_alpha   90.00
_cell.angle_beta   90.00
_cell.angle_gamma   90.00
#
_symmetry.space_group_name_H-M   'P 1'
#
loop_
_entity.id
_entity.type
_entity.pdbx_description
1 polymer ?
#
loop_
_entity_poly.entity_id
_entity_poly.type
_entity_poly.pdbx_seq_one_letter_code
_entity_poly.pdbx_strand_id
1 'polypeptide(L)'
;MAHDAVRLLLAQAAVEAEVDPDRLRFTEGLFELTEMIDLALTLEPEEATAPLLTRLRHKMAQHVLPPRRLRINRREVKQVYNKYKPKKRQVPPPAPFDPQDQFLDFVDLLDPLEGELSVGGP
;
A
#
# COMPACT_ATOMS: atom_id res chain seq x y z
N MET A 1 -4.99 19.08 8.97
CA MET A 1 -6.10 19.99 8.61
C MET A 1 -6.06 20.37 7.13
N ALA A 2 -5.18 21.24 6.64
CA ALA A 2 -5.17 21.63 5.21
C ALA A 2 -4.94 20.44 4.25
N HIS A 3 -4.01 19.55 4.59
CA HIS A 3 -3.74 18.35 3.79
C HIS A 3 -4.91 17.35 3.75
N ASP A 4 -5.81 17.36 4.74
CA ASP A 4 -6.97 16.48 4.79
C ASP A 4 -8.03 16.93 3.78
N ALA A 5 -8.19 18.23 3.58
CA ALA A 5 -9.06 18.78 2.54
C ALA A 5 -8.60 18.39 1.14
N VAL A 6 -7.29 18.47 0.87
CA VAL A 6 -6.71 18.01 -0.42
C VAL A 6 -6.95 16.53 -0.61
N ARG A 7 -6.75 15.71 0.43
CA ARG A 7 -7.01 14.26 0.37
C ARG A 7 -8.48 13.95 0.10
N LEU A 8 -9.40 14.70 0.70
CA LEU A 8 -10.83 14.53 0.45
C LEU A 8 -11.18 14.81 -1.01
N LEU A 9 -10.66 15.90 -1.58
CA LEU A 9 -10.85 16.23 -3.00
C LEU A 9 -10.27 15.17 -3.93
N LEU A 10 -9.08 14.65 -3.62
CA LEU A 10 -8.49 13.55 -4.36
C LEU A 10 -9.31 12.26 -4.25
N ALA A 11 -9.84 11.94 -3.06
CA ALA A 11 -10.71 10.77 -2.89
C ALA A 11 -11.98 10.90 -3.73
N GLN A 12 -12.61 12.08 -3.77
CA GLN A 12 -13.77 12.34 -4.63
C GLN A 12 -13.42 12.21 -6.12
N ALA A 13 -12.30 12.80 -6.55
CA ALA A 13 -11.82 12.69 -7.92
C ALA A 13 -11.55 11.23 -8.33
N ALA A 14 -11.00 10.44 -7.41
CA ALA A 14 -10.72 9.02 -7.63
C ALA A 14 -12.00 8.20 -7.82
N VAL A 15 -13.04 8.48 -7.02
CA VAL A 15 -14.37 7.86 -7.16
C VAL A 15 -15.00 8.23 -8.50
N GLU A 16 -14.97 9.51 -8.89
CA GLU A 16 -15.54 9.97 -10.17
C GLU A 16 -14.81 9.38 -11.39
N ALA A 17 -13.50 9.13 -11.27
CA ALA A 17 -12.67 8.59 -12.35
C ALA A 17 -12.46 7.06 -12.29
N GLU A 18 -13.11 6.37 -11.35
CA GLU A 18 -12.97 4.92 -11.13
C GLU A 18 -11.51 4.44 -10.97
N VAL A 19 -10.69 5.23 -10.29
CA VAL A 19 -9.28 4.90 -9.99
C VAL A 19 -9.05 4.70 -8.51
N ASP A 20 -8.03 3.90 -8.17
CA ASP A 20 -7.60 3.75 -6.78
C ASP A 20 -7.12 5.11 -6.22
N PRO A 21 -7.69 5.60 -5.10
CA PRO A 21 -7.35 6.90 -4.52
C PRO A 21 -5.87 7.02 -4.14
N ASP A 22 -5.20 5.92 -3.77
CA ASP A 22 -3.77 5.91 -3.48
C ASP A 22 -2.90 6.14 -4.73
N ARG A 23 -3.50 6.06 -5.93
CA ARG A 23 -2.81 6.29 -7.20
C ARG A 23 -2.87 7.73 -7.67
N LEU A 24 -3.64 8.61 -7.04
CA LEU A 24 -3.60 10.02 -7.42
C LEU A 24 -2.39 10.73 -6.80
N ARG A 25 -1.68 11.54 -7.61
CA ARG A 25 -0.52 12.29 -7.13
C ARG A 25 -0.94 13.43 -6.21
N PHE A 26 -0.60 13.31 -4.93
CA PHE A 26 -0.90 14.36 -3.94
C PHE A 26 -0.31 15.73 -4.31
N THR A 27 0.94 15.78 -4.77
CA THR A 27 1.62 17.05 -5.11
C THR A 27 0.99 17.73 -6.31
N GLU A 28 0.59 16.97 -7.34
CA GLU A 28 -0.14 17.53 -8.49
C GLU A 28 -1.54 17.98 -8.08
N GLY A 29 -2.22 17.23 -7.20
CA GLY A 29 -3.51 17.66 -6.66
C GLY A 29 -3.42 18.98 -5.89
N LEU A 30 -2.35 19.16 -5.11
CA LEU A 30 -2.10 20.42 -4.43
C LEU A 30 -1.86 21.57 -5.43
N PHE A 31 -1.08 21.32 -6.48
CA PHE A 31 -0.82 22.30 -7.54
C PHE A 31 -2.10 22.71 -8.29
N GLU A 32 -2.94 21.74 -8.69
CA GLU A 32 -4.21 22.03 -9.35
C GLU A 32 -5.18 22.79 -8.43
N LEU A 33 -5.16 22.50 -7.12
CA LEU A 33 -5.96 23.27 -6.15
C LEU A 33 -5.48 24.71 -6.07
N THR A 34 -4.17 24.96 -6.00
CA THR A 34 -3.62 26.32 -5.94
C THR A 34 -3.96 27.12 -7.20
N GLU A 35 -3.82 26.51 -8.38
CA GLU A 35 -4.18 27.15 -9.66
C GLU A 35 -5.69 27.46 -9.74
N MET A 36 -6.53 26.59 -9.17
CA MET A 36 -7.98 26.79 -9.20
C MET A 36 -8.45 27.86 -8.20
N ILE A 37 -7.73 28.05 -7.09
CA ILE A 37 -8.06 29.10 -6.11
C ILE A 37 -7.98 30.48 -6.76
N ASP A 38 -6.95 30.75 -7.56
CA ASP A 38 -6.80 32.03 -8.26
C ASP A 38 -7.99 32.30 -9.19
N LEU A 39 -8.46 31.28 -9.92
CA LEU A 39 -9.65 31.39 -10.75
C LEU A 39 -10.92 31.61 -9.91
N ALA A 40 -11.07 30.88 -8.80
CA ALA A 40 -12.23 30.98 -7.93
C ALA A 40 -12.38 32.38 -7.30
N LEU A 41 -11.27 33.06 -7.02
CA LEU A 41 -11.26 34.44 -6.48
C LEU A 41 -11.79 35.48 -7.48
N THR A 42 -11.88 35.14 -8.77
CA THR A 42 -12.36 36.05 -9.83
C THR A 42 -13.82 35.83 -10.22
N LEU A 43 -14.48 34.82 -9.65
CA LEU A 43 -15.82 34.38 -10.04
C LEU A 43 -16.81 34.51 -8.87
N GLU A 44 -18.07 34.77 -9.19
CA GLU A 44 -19.14 34.81 -8.19
C GLU A 44 -19.40 33.41 -7.61
N PRO A 45 -19.36 33.21 -6.28
CA PRO A 45 -19.36 31.88 -5.67
C PRO A 45 -20.63 31.07 -5.94
N GLU A 46 -21.79 31.72 -6.00
CA GLU A 46 -23.10 31.05 -6.05
C GLU A 46 -23.29 30.19 -7.31
N GLU A 47 -22.73 30.64 -8.43
CA GLU A 47 -22.87 29.95 -9.72
C GLU A 47 -21.60 29.15 -10.08
N ALA A 48 -20.44 29.60 -9.64
CA ALA A 48 -19.16 29.04 -10.09
C ALA A 48 -18.63 27.88 -9.23
N THR A 49 -19.04 27.76 -7.97
CA THR A 49 -18.39 26.80 -7.05
C THR A 49 -18.53 25.34 -7.50
N ALA A 50 -19.74 24.90 -7.81
CA ALA A 50 -19.99 23.52 -8.25
C ALA A 50 -19.23 23.15 -9.55
N PRO A 51 -19.30 23.93 -10.65
CA PRO A 51 -18.55 23.60 -11.86
C PRO A 51 -17.04 23.68 -11.67
N LEU A 52 -16.53 24.62 -10.85
CA LEU A 52 -15.10 24.69 -10.52
C LEU A 52 -14.62 23.45 -9.77
N LEU A 53 -15.39 22.97 -8.79
CA LEU A 53 -15.06 21.76 -8.05
C LEU A 53 -15.05 20.53 -8.96
N THR A 54 -16.02 20.40 -9.87
CA THR A 54 -16.04 19.33 -10.87
C THR A 54 -14.81 19.42 -11.79
N ARG A 55 -14.47 20.62 -12.26
CA ARG A 55 -13.29 20.84 -13.09
C ARG A 55 -11.99 20.50 -12.34
N LEU A 56 -11.89 20.88 -11.07
CA LEU A 56 -10.75 20.58 -10.23
C LEU A 56 -10.54 19.08 -10.07
N ARG A 57 -11.61 18.34 -9.73
CA ARG A 57 -11.54 16.89 -9.58
C ARG A 57 -11.17 16.19 -10.89
N HIS A 58 -11.73 16.67 -12.01
CA HIS A 58 -11.35 16.15 -13.32
C HIS A 58 -9.84 16.33 -13.60
N LYS A 59 -9.29 17.52 -13.33
CA LYS A 59 -7.84 17.76 -13.48
C LYS A 59 -7.00 16.89 -12.56
N MET A 60 -7.38 16.77 -11.30
CA MET A 60 -6.69 15.92 -10.32
C MET A 60 -6.62 14.46 -10.79
N ALA A 61 -7.69 13.94 -11.41
CA ALA A 61 -7.76 12.59 -11.93
C ALA A 61 -6.84 12.33 -13.14
N GLN A 62 -6.33 13.36 -13.81
CA GLN A 62 -5.39 13.19 -14.93
C GLN A 62 -3.98 12.77 -14.48
N HIS A 63 -3.65 12.98 -13.19
CA HIS A 63 -2.32 12.79 -12.63
C HIS A 63 -2.19 11.45 -11.89
N VAL A 64 -2.26 10.35 -12.64
CA VAL A 64 -2.25 8.99 -12.09
C VAL A 64 -0.83 8.42 -11.95
N LEU A 65 -0.51 7.90 -10.78
CA LEU A 65 0.71 7.15 -10.50
C LEU A 65 0.69 5.78 -11.20
N PRO A 66 1.86 5.24 -11.56
CA PRO A 66 1.96 3.87 -12.04
C PRO A 66 1.27 2.88 -11.08
N PRO A 67 0.76 1.74 -11.58
CA PRO A 67 0.14 0.71 -10.75
C PRO A 67 1.03 0.34 -9.57
N ARG A 68 0.41 0.18 -8.39
CA ARG A 68 1.13 -0.18 -7.18
C ARG A 68 1.78 -1.54 -7.37
N ARG A 69 3.10 -1.60 -7.22
CA ARG A 69 3.83 -2.86 -7.13
C ARG A 69 3.96 -3.21 -5.65
N LEU A 70 3.42 -4.36 -5.24
CA LEU A 70 3.65 -4.88 -3.91
C LEU A 70 5.16 -5.09 -3.72
N ARG A 71 5.78 -4.28 -2.87
CA ARG A 71 7.17 -4.48 -2.48
C ARG A 71 7.23 -5.71 -1.59
N ILE A 72 7.59 -6.85 -2.16
CA ILE A 72 8.03 -8.02 -1.40
C ILE A 72 9.48 -7.78 -0.97
N ASN A 73 9.68 -6.80 -0.09
CA ASN A 73 10.95 -6.72 0.62
C ASN A 73 10.92 -7.84 1.67
N ARG A 74 11.71 -8.89 1.47
CA ARG A 74 11.95 -9.85 2.57
C ARG A 74 12.42 -9.04 3.77
N ARG A 75 11.78 -9.25 4.92
CA ARG A 75 12.19 -8.64 6.18
C ARG A 75 13.59 -9.18 6.52
N GLU A 76 14.64 -8.48 6.11
CA GLU A 76 16.00 -8.78 6.52
C GLU A 76 16.14 -8.35 7.98
N VAL A 77 16.00 -9.30 8.90
CA VAL A 77 16.40 -9.09 10.28
C VAL A 77 17.92 -8.89 10.25
N LYS A 78 18.39 -7.64 10.43
CA LYS A 78 19.81 -7.38 10.63
C LYS A 78 20.27 -8.14 11.87
N GLN A 79 20.98 -9.24 11.66
CA GLN A 79 21.59 -9.95 12.74
C GLN A 79 22.96 -9.34 12.99
N VAL A 80 23.02 -8.43 13.97
CA VAL A 80 24.28 -7.77 14.34
C VAL A 80 25.29 -8.75 14.96
N TYR A 81 24.87 -9.97 15.33
CA TYR A 81 25.75 -11.06 15.78
C TYR A 81 25.14 -12.45 15.48
N ASN A 82 24.99 -12.86 14.21
CA ASN A 82 24.50 -14.22 13.94
C ASN A 82 25.63 -15.26 13.98
N LYS A 83 25.53 -16.23 14.89
CA LYS A 83 26.36 -17.45 14.87
C LYS A 83 26.05 -18.36 13.66
N TYR A 84 24.86 -18.20 13.04
CA TYR A 84 24.38 -19.08 11.97
C TYR A 84 24.59 -18.50 10.57
N LYS A 85 24.82 -19.40 9.60
CA LYS A 85 25.14 -19.04 8.21
C LYS A 85 24.05 -18.16 7.58
N PRO A 86 24.43 -17.22 6.67
CA PRO A 86 23.48 -16.37 5.96
C PRO A 86 22.39 -17.19 5.27
N LYS A 87 21.15 -16.70 5.24
CA LYS A 87 20.06 -17.34 4.49
C LYS A 87 20.48 -17.50 3.03
N LYS A 88 20.37 -18.72 2.49
CA LYS A 88 20.84 -19.10 1.15
C LYS A 88 20.14 -18.24 0.09
N ARG A 89 20.89 -17.33 -0.55
CA ARG A 89 20.40 -16.40 -1.59
C ARG A 89 20.19 -17.06 -2.95
N GLN A 90 20.68 -18.27 -3.15
CA GLN A 90 20.62 -18.99 -4.43
C GLN A 90 19.49 -20.02 -4.50
N VAL A 91 18.65 -20.14 -3.46
CA VAL A 91 17.51 -21.06 -3.50
C VAL A 91 16.33 -20.31 -4.09
N PRO A 92 15.63 -20.88 -5.09
CA PRO A 92 14.41 -20.29 -5.60
C PRO A 92 13.38 -20.10 -4.47
N PRO A 93 12.46 -19.13 -4.60
CA PRO A 93 11.38 -18.99 -3.63
C PRO A 93 10.60 -20.31 -3.49
N PRO A 94 10.05 -20.60 -2.31
CA PRO A 94 9.15 -21.74 -2.15
C PRO A 94 7.95 -21.59 -3.10
N ALA A 95 7.38 -22.73 -3.49
CA ALA A 95 6.17 -22.73 -4.30
C ALA A 95 5.04 -21.95 -3.60
N PRO A 96 4.17 -21.27 -4.36
CA PRO A 96 2.97 -20.65 -3.79
C PRO A 96 2.05 -21.73 -3.20
N PHE A 97 1.26 -21.34 -2.20
CA PHE A 97 0.24 -22.19 -1.60
C PHE A 97 -0.92 -22.42 -2.57
N ASP A 98 -1.44 -23.64 -2.57
CA ASP A 98 -2.69 -23.99 -3.24
C ASP A 98 -3.88 -23.55 -2.37
N PRO A 99 -5.01 -23.08 -2.95
CA PRO A 99 -6.20 -22.75 -2.18
C PRO A 99 -6.75 -23.89 -1.29
N GLN A 100 -6.38 -25.15 -1.55
CA GLN A 100 -6.76 -26.28 -0.70
C GLN A 100 -5.79 -26.56 0.45
N ASP A 101 -4.59 -25.95 0.46
CA ASP A 101 -3.58 -26.19 1.49
C ASP A 101 -4.07 -25.72 2.86
N GLN A 102 -4.03 -26.61 3.85
CA GLN A 102 -4.33 -26.33 5.23
C GLN A 102 -3.03 -26.09 6.01
N PHE A 103 -3.14 -25.32 7.10
CA PHE A 103 -1.99 -24.99 7.96
C PHE A 103 -1.21 -26.21 8.45
N LEU A 104 -1.90 -27.34 8.67
CA LEU A 104 -1.27 -28.58 9.15
C LEU A 104 -0.47 -29.31 8.07
N ASP A 105 -0.66 -28.98 6.79
CA ASP A 105 -0.04 -29.70 5.67
C ASP A 105 1.46 -29.38 5.51
N PHE A 106 1.93 -28.30 6.14
CA PHE A 106 3.31 -27.81 6.00
C PHE A 106 3.95 -27.34 7.30
N VAL A 107 3.32 -27.64 8.45
CA VAL A 107 3.85 -27.30 9.77
C VAL A 107 4.12 -28.58 10.55
N ASP A 108 5.38 -28.81 10.89
CA ASP A 108 5.75 -29.82 11.88
C ASP A 108 5.31 -29.33 13.26
N LEU A 109 4.24 -29.91 13.80
CA LEU A 109 3.87 -29.72 15.20
C LEU A 109 4.87 -30.50 16.04
N LEU A 110 5.75 -29.79 16.73
CA LEU A 110 6.61 -30.40 17.73
C LEU A 110 5.74 -30.82 18.90
N ASP A 111 5.61 -32.13 19.13
CA ASP A 111 5.00 -32.66 20.34
C ASP A 111 5.95 -32.33 21.52
N PRO A 112 5.53 -31.50 22.48
CA PRO A 112 6.36 -31.15 23.63
C PRO A 112 6.72 -32.35 24.53
N LEU A 113 6.05 -33.50 24.37
CA LEU A 113 6.29 -34.71 25.16
C LEU A 113 7.20 -35.74 24.46
N GLU A 114 7.47 -35.60 23.15
CA GLU A 114 8.36 -36.52 22.42
C GLU A 114 9.84 -36.37 22.81
N GLY A 115 10.23 -35.26 23.44
CA GLY A 115 11.61 -34.99 23.87
C GLY A 115 12.06 -35.71 25.15
N GLU A 116 11.15 -36.27 25.95
CA GLU A 116 11.49 -36.80 27.29
C GLU A 116 11.79 -38.30 27.33
N LEU A 117 11.49 -39.06 26.26
CA LEU A 117 11.60 -40.53 26.26
C LEU A 117 12.95 -41.09 25.76
N SER A 118 13.93 -40.25 25.44
CA SER A 118 15.23 -40.68 24.86
C SER A 118 16.45 -40.44 25.77
N VAL A 119 16.29 -40.45 27.09
CA VAL A 119 17.44 -40.45 28.02
C VAL A 119 17.37 -41.69 28.91
N GLY A 120 17.93 -42.79 28.44
CA GLY A 120 18.01 -44.04 29.22
C GLY A 120 18.77 -45.16 28.51
N GLY A 121 20.08 -45.02 28.35
CA GLY A 121 20.97 -46.13 28.02
C GLY A 121 22.42 -45.81 28.38
N PRO A 122 23.03 -46.62 29.24
CA PRO A 122 24.27 -47.32 28.89
C PRO A 122 24.00 -48.78 28.51
#